data_AF-A0A1D3RQ22-F1
#
_entry.id   AF-A0A1D3RQ22-F1
#
_cell.length_a   1.000
_cell.length_b   1.000
_cell.length_c   1.000
_cell.angle_alpha   90.00
_cell.angle_beta   90.00
_cell.angle_gamma   90.00
#
_symmetry.space_group_name_H-M   'P 1'
#
loop_
_entity.id
_entity.type
_entity.pdbx_description
1 polymer ?
#
loop_
_entity_poly.entity_id
_entity_poly.type
_entity_poly.pdbx_seq_one_letter_code
_entity_poly.pdbx_strand_id
1 'polypeptide(L)'
;MPNFKGTSAAAPNAAAVAALLLQKYSYLKPTQVKQVMMHGTIDLIDPANVQNEVQLATNPCAQGVQFDWGTGCGLIQLDLMFEAANHLFLTGLGDLNKDGCVNSRDSAILVAVLRSSTEMQRLYDLTGDGKITDRDFNALLALYDGECTQ
;
A
#
# COMPACT_ATOMS: atom_id res chain seq x y z
N MET A 1 -20.89 22.18 -20.62
CA MET A 1 -19.88 22.16 -19.54
C MET A 1 -18.50 22.22 -20.19
N PRO A 2 -17.60 23.13 -19.77
CA PRO A 2 -16.26 23.16 -20.34
C PRO A 2 -15.45 21.99 -19.77
N ASN A 3 -14.67 21.34 -20.62
CA ASN A 3 -13.88 20.16 -20.29
C ASN A 3 -12.95 20.42 -19.10
N PHE A 4 -13.04 19.59 -18.06
CA PHE A 4 -12.15 19.63 -16.89
C PHE A 4 -10.78 19.06 -17.29
N LYS A 5 -9.71 19.84 -17.17
CA LYS A 5 -8.35 19.51 -17.65
C LYS A 5 -7.29 19.99 -16.65
N GLY A 6 -6.06 19.56 -16.86
CA GLY A 6 -4.90 19.97 -16.05
C GLY A 6 -4.73 19.11 -14.80
N THR A 7 -3.78 19.49 -13.94
CA THR A 7 -3.46 18.76 -12.70
C THR A 7 -4.67 18.65 -11.76
N SER A 8 -5.59 19.61 -11.81
CA SER A 8 -6.87 19.55 -11.10
C SER A 8 -7.77 18.39 -11.54
N ALA A 9 -7.65 17.89 -12.78
CA ALA A 9 -8.36 16.70 -13.25
C ALA A 9 -7.59 15.40 -12.95
N ALA A 10 -6.25 15.47 -12.86
CA ALA A 10 -5.40 14.33 -12.51
C ALA A 10 -5.49 13.96 -11.01
N ALA A 11 -5.50 14.96 -10.13
CA ALA A 11 -5.55 14.76 -8.68
C ALA A 11 -6.77 13.92 -8.20
N PRO A 12 -8.02 14.18 -8.63
CA PRO A 12 -9.15 13.34 -8.23
C PRO A 12 -9.07 11.92 -8.81
N ASN A 13 -8.40 11.71 -9.95
CA ASN A 13 -8.15 10.37 -10.49
C ASN A 13 -7.18 9.58 -9.57
N ALA A 14 -6.06 10.18 -9.22
CA ALA A 14 -5.11 9.58 -8.26
C ALA A 14 -5.76 9.31 -6.90
N ALA A 15 -6.60 10.23 -6.41
CA ALA A 15 -7.37 10.03 -5.17
C ALA A 15 -8.36 8.87 -5.26
N ALA A 16 -9.05 8.71 -6.39
CA ALA A 16 -9.95 7.57 -6.61
C ALA A 16 -9.18 6.24 -6.58
N VAL A 17 -8.00 6.19 -7.19
CA VAL A 17 -7.14 4.99 -7.16
C VAL A 17 -6.65 4.68 -5.75
N ALA A 18 -6.22 5.70 -4.99
CA ALA A 18 -5.86 5.51 -3.58
C ALA A 18 -7.04 5.01 -2.75
N ALA A 19 -8.26 5.50 -3.01
CA ALA A 19 -9.47 5.03 -2.35
C ALA A 19 -9.78 3.56 -2.71
N LEU A 20 -9.61 3.15 -3.97
CA LEU A 20 -9.79 1.76 -4.40
C LEU A 20 -8.74 0.84 -3.76
N LEU A 21 -7.49 1.30 -3.62
CA LEU A 21 -6.45 0.60 -2.89
C LEU A 21 -6.84 0.38 -1.43
N LEU A 22 -7.31 1.42 -0.74
CA LEU A 22 -7.76 1.31 0.65
C LEU A 22 -9.06 0.51 0.79
N GLN A 23 -9.90 0.45 -0.25
CA GLN A 23 -11.08 -0.40 -0.26
C GLN A 23 -10.71 -1.89 -0.28
N LYS A 24 -9.66 -2.26 -1.03
CA LYS A 24 -9.21 -3.65 -1.15
C LYS A 24 -8.20 -4.04 -0.07
N TYR A 25 -7.29 -3.13 0.26
CA TYR A 25 -6.18 -3.30 1.19
C TYR A 25 -6.30 -2.23 2.29
N SER A 26 -7.36 -2.34 3.10
CA SER A 26 -7.68 -1.37 4.15
C SER A 26 -6.59 -1.22 5.20
N TYR A 27 -5.65 -2.16 5.26
CA TYR A 27 -4.51 -2.15 6.17
C TYR A 27 -3.31 -1.34 5.69
N LEU A 28 -3.33 -0.81 4.47
CA LEU A 28 -2.23 0.01 3.97
C LEU A 28 -2.20 1.37 4.68
N LYS A 29 -1.06 1.69 5.29
CA LYS A 29 -0.74 3.01 5.81
C LYS A 29 -0.49 3.99 4.65
N PRO A 30 -0.65 5.31 4.86
CA PRO A 30 -0.40 6.30 3.80
C PRO A 30 0.97 6.19 3.11
N THR A 31 2.01 5.81 3.86
CA THR A 31 3.35 5.57 3.31
C THR A 31 3.39 4.34 2.40
N GLN A 32 2.66 3.29 2.74
CA GLN A 32 2.55 2.06 1.97
C GLN A 32 1.68 2.27 0.73
N VAL A 33 0.56 3.00 0.84
CA VAL A 33 -0.22 3.44 -0.33
C VAL A 33 0.67 4.20 -1.30
N LYS A 34 1.49 5.15 -0.80
CA LYS A 34 2.45 5.86 -1.64
C LYS A 34 3.45 4.90 -2.31
N GLN A 35 4.03 3.95 -1.58
CA GLN A 35 4.95 2.95 -2.15
C GLN A 35 4.29 2.12 -3.24
N VAL A 36 3.12 1.54 -2.95
CA VAL A 36 2.34 0.76 -3.93
C VAL A 36 2.04 1.59 -5.17
N MET A 37 1.62 2.84 -4.99
CA MET A 37 1.34 3.74 -6.11
C MET A 37 2.59 4.16 -6.89
N MET A 38 3.80 4.08 -6.32
CA MET A 38 5.06 4.35 -7.04
C MET A 38 5.62 3.10 -7.73
N HIS A 39 5.32 1.90 -7.22
CA HIS A 39 5.75 0.63 -7.81
C HIS A 39 4.76 0.09 -8.86
N GLY A 40 3.48 0.47 -8.78
CA GLY A 40 2.42 0.03 -9.68
C GLY A 40 2.11 1.03 -10.80
N THR A 41 3.14 1.52 -11.51
CA THR A 41 2.98 2.49 -12.59
C THR A 41 3.52 1.96 -13.90
N ILE A 42 2.98 2.48 -15.00
CA ILE A 42 3.60 2.33 -16.32
C ILE A 42 4.64 3.42 -16.46
N ASP A 43 5.89 3.04 -16.72
CA ASP A 43 6.96 3.98 -17.03
C ASP A 43 6.62 4.85 -18.25
N LEU A 44 6.85 6.15 -18.13
CA LEU A 44 6.64 7.12 -19.20
C LEU A 44 7.95 7.84 -19.46
N ILE A 45 8.22 8.08 -20.73
CA ILE A 45 9.32 8.95 -21.14
C ILE A 45 8.89 10.40 -20.93
N ASP A 46 9.72 11.22 -20.26
CA ASP A 46 9.48 12.67 -20.14
C ASP A 46 9.18 13.29 -21.52
N PRO A 47 7.97 13.81 -21.76
CA PRO A 47 7.67 14.50 -23.00
C PRO A 47 8.45 15.82 -23.16
N ALA A 48 8.96 16.41 -22.06
CA ALA A 48 9.81 17.59 -22.11
C ALA A 48 11.25 17.26 -22.52
N ASN A 49 11.64 15.98 -22.51
CA ASN A 49 12.95 15.47 -22.94
C ASN A 49 14.11 16.27 -22.32
N VAL A 50 13.99 16.56 -21.03
CA VAL A 50 15.00 17.35 -20.31
C VAL A 50 16.27 16.51 -20.14
N GLN A 51 17.42 17.11 -20.47
CA GLN A 51 18.73 16.45 -20.29
C GLN A 51 19.45 16.98 -19.05
N ASN A 52 20.29 16.12 -18.46
CA ASN A 52 21.09 16.40 -17.26
C ASN A 52 20.26 16.62 -15.98
N GLU A 53 19.14 15.92 -15.86
CA GLU A 53 18.36 15.95 -14.62
C GLU A 53 19.12 15.29 -13.47
N VAL A 54 18.86 15.79 -12.25
CA VAL A 54 19.45 15.23 -11.05
C VAL A 54 18.88 13.84 -10.83
N GLN A 55 19.74 12.83 -10.86
CA GLN A 55 19.37 11.47 -10.48
C GLN A 55 19.25 11.37 -8.97
N LEU A 56 18.15 10.77 -8.52
CA LEU A 56 17.95 10.49 -7.10
C LEU A 56 18.98 9.46 -6.62
N ALA A 57 19.54 9.68 -5.43
CA ALA A 57 20.47 8.74 -4.81
C ALA A 57 19.82 7.37 -4.51
N THR A 58 18.50 7.33 -4.40
CA THR A 58 17.71 6.11 -4.24
C THR A 58 16.48 6.22 -5.11
N ASN A 59 16.27 5.23 -5.98
CA ASN A 59 15.12 5.17 -6.86
C ASN A 59 13.87 4.71 -6.08
N PRO A 60 12.81 5.54 -5.98
CA PRO A 60 11.58 5.19 -5.27
C PRO A 60 10.57 4.41 -6.14
N CYS A 61 10.86 4.22 -7.43
CA CYS A 61 9.97 3.60 -8.39
C CYS A 61 10.18 2.09 -8.49
N ALA A 62 9.34 1.42 -9.29
CA ALA A 62 9.48 0.01 -9.59
C ALA A 62 10.87 -0.36 -10.14
N GLN A 63 11.23 -1.63 -10.00
CA GLN A 63 12.48 -2.14 -10.55
C GLN A 63 12.53 -1.93 -12.08
N GLY A 64 13.62 -1.33 -12.56
CA GLY A 64 13.81 -1.05 -13.99
C GLY A 64 13.14 0.24 -14.48
N VAL A 65 12.38 0.94 -13.63
CA VAL A 65 11.78 2.25 -13.94
C VAL A 65 12.66 3.34 -13.32
N GLN A 66 13.04 4.35 -14.09
CA GLN A 66 13.75 5.51 -13.54
C GLN A 66 12.76 6.58 -13.10
N PHE A 67 13.08 7.30 -12.03
CA PHE A 67 12.30 8.45 -11.65
C PHE A 67 12.54 9.58 -12.66
N ASP A 68 11.43 10.11 -13.16
CA ASP A 68 11.37 11.19 -14.13
C ASP A 68 10.77 12.44 -13.46
N TRP A 69 11.35 13.62 -13.64
CA TRP A 69 10.83 14.82 -12.96
C TRP A 69 9.53 15.35 -13.59
N GLY A 70 9.24 15.01 -14.85
CA GLY A 70 8.01 15.36 -15.55
C GLY A 70 6.86 14.40 -15.26
N THR A 71 7.15 13.09 -15.13
CA THR A 71 6.13 12.05 -14.95
C THR A 71 6.18 11.28 -13.63
N GLY A 72 7.16 11.56 -12.76
CA GLY A 72 7.40 10.83 -11.53
C GLY A 72 7.84 9.39 -11.82
N CYS A 73 7.17 8.43 -11.16
CA CYS A 73 7.35 7.00 -11.48
C CYS A 73 6.51 6.53 -12.69
N GLY A 74 5.73 7.43 -13.31
CA GLY A 74 4.95 7.16 -14.51
C GLY A 74 3.44 7.24 -14.32
N LEU A 75 2.71 6.60 -15.23
CA LEU A 75 1.25 6.62 -15.29
C LEU A 75 0.63 5.64 -14.28
N ILE A 76 -0.36 6.12 -13.53
CA ILE A 76 -1.12 5.31 -12.58
C ILE A 76 -1.89 4.19 -13.29
N GLN A 77 -1.69 2.94 -12.85
CA GLN A 77 -2.42 1.77 -13.34
C GLN A 77 -2.87 0.89 -12.16
N LEU A 78 -4.19 0.79 -11.95
CA LEU A 78 -4.74 0.18 -10.73
C LEU A 78 -4.39 -1.32 -10.59
N ASP A 79 -4.37 -2.05 -11.70
CA ASP A 79 -4.00 -3.47 -11.76
C ASP A 79 -2.54 -3.71 -11.35
N LEU A 80 -1.61 -2.91 -11.86
CA LEU A 80 -0.19 -2.98 -11.43
C LEU A 80 -0.02 -2.59 -9.97
N MET A 81 -0.82 -1.65 -9.45
CA MET A 81 -0.81 -1.30 -8.04
C MET A 81 -1.35 -2.42 -7.15
N PHE A 82 -2.37 -3.16 -7.60
CA PHE A 82 -2.82 -4.34 -6.86
C PHE A 82 -1.75 -5.42 -6.82
N GLU A 83 -1.01 -5.62 -7.91
CA GLU A 83 0.11 -6.54 -7.92
C GLU A 83 1.26 -6.07 -7.02
N ALA A 84 1.60 -4.78 -7.07
CA ALA A 84 2.61 -4.19 -6.19
C ALA A 84 2.20 -4.27 -4.70
N ALA A 85 0.91 -4.15 -4.39
CA ALA A 85 0.39 -4.32 -3.03
C ALA A 85 0.55 -5.75 -2.51
N ASN A 86 0.39 -6.77 -3.38
CA ASN A 86 0.57 -8.17 -3.01
C ASN A 86 2.04 -8.51 -2.73
N HIS A 87 2.98 -7.85 -3.42
CA HIS A 87 4.42 -8.03 -3.21
C HIS A 87 5.04 -7.08 -2.20
N LEU A 88 4.21 -6.27 -1.52
CA LEU A 88 4.71 -5.34 -0.53
C LEU A 88 5.14 -6.14 0.71
N PHE A 89 6.44 -6.24 0.94
CA PHE A 89 6.95 -6.83 2.19
C PHE A 89 6.65 -5.86 3.34
N LEU A 90 5.56 -6.12 4.03
CA LEU A 90 5.09 -5.32 5.16
C LEU A 90 5.76 -5.82 6.43
N THR A 91 7.01 -5.42 6.67
CA THR A 91 7.78 -5.84 7.84
C THR A 91 6.98 -5.59 9.14
N GLY A 92 6.60 -6.66 9.83
CA GLY A 92 5.89 -6.62 11.10
C GLY A 92 4.40 -6.24 11.03
N LEU A 93 3.78 -6.20 9.83
CA LEU A 93 2.32 -6.08 9.73
C LEU A 93 1.70 -7.47 9.73
N GLY A 94 0.76 -7.72 10.63
CA GLY A 94 0.11 -9.02 10.78
C GLY A 94 0.89 -10.05 11.61
N ASP A 95 2.22 -9.92 11.74
CA ASP A 95 3.03 -10.68 12.71
C ASP A 95 2.89 -10.06 14.11
N LEU A 96 1.80 -10.43 14.79
CA LEU A 96 1.42 -9.88 16.09
C LEU A 96 2.20 -10.53 17.23
N ASN A 97 2.66 -11.77 17.06
CA ASN A 97 3.45 -12.49 18.05
C ASN A 97 4.97 -12.28 17.88
N LYS A 98 5.39 -11.64 16.79
CA LYS A 98 6.79 -11.34 16.41
C LYS A 98 7.63 -12.59 16.19
N ASP A 99 7.01 -13.66 15.69
CA ASP A 99 7.71 -14.90 15.35
C ASP A 99 8.28 -14.91 13.92
N GLY A 100 8.11 -13.80 13.18
CA GLY A 100 8.60 -13.63 11.82
C GLY A 100 7.64 -14.16 10.77
N CYS A 101 6.48 -14.65 11.16
CA CYS A 101 5.48 -15.25 10.31
C CYS A 101 4.10 -14.66 10.59
N VAL A 102 3.26 -14.56 9.55
CA VAL A 102 1.86 -14.15 9.70
C VAL A 102 0.99 -15.38 9.51
N ASN A 103 0.41 -15.89 10.59
CA ASN A 103 -0.35 -17.15 10.57
C ASN A 103 -1.47 -17.20 11.63
N SER A 104 -2.02 -18.40 11.86
CA SER A 104 -3.09 -18.64 12.83
C SER A 104 -2.76 -18.21 14.28
N ARG A 105 -1.47 -18.19 14.66
CA ARG A 105 -1.01 -17.73 15.98
C ARG A 105 -1.21 -16.24 16.15
N ASP A 106 -1.06 -15.44 15.10
CA ASP A 106 -1.36 -14.01 15.12
C ASP A 106 -2.86 -13.76 15.22
N SER A 107 -3.65 -14.58 14.53
CA SER A 107 -5.11 -14.48 14.64
C SER A 107 -5.61 -14.75 16.05
N ALA A 108 -4.94 -15.65 16.79
CA ALA A 108 -5.24 -15.88 18.20
C ALA A 108 -4.97 -14.64 19.08
N ILE A 109 -3.93 -13.85 18.77
CA ILE A 109 -3.67 -12.57 19.43
C ILE A 109 -4.78 -11.57 19.11
N LEU A 110 -5.21 -11.47 17.85
CA LEU A 110 -6.29 -10.56 17.46
C LEU A 110 -7.61 -10.88 18.20
N VAL A 111 -7.94 -12.17 18.35
CA VAL A 111 -9.08 -12.62 19.18
C VAL A 111 -8.91 -12.25 20.66
N ALA A 112 -7.69 -12.39 21.20
CA ALA A 112 -7.42 -12.04 22.59
C ALA A 112 -7.58 -10.53 22.83
N VAL A 113 -7.08 -9.70 21.91
CA VAL A 113 -7.14 -8.24 22.00
C VAL A 113 -8.57 -7.72 21.82
N LEU A 114 -9.43 -8.41 21.06
CA LEU A 114 -10.85 -8.04 20.92
C LEU A 114 -11.59 -7.94 22.28
N ARG A 115 -11.13 -8.68 23.29
CA ARG A 115 -11.68 -8.66 24.65
C ARG A 115 -11.02 -7.65 25.59
N SER A 116 -10.03 -6.90 25.09
CA SER A 116 -9.26 -5.92 25.85
C SER A 116 -9.85 -4.51 25.75
N SER A 117 -9.21 -3.52 26.38
CA SER A 117 -9.62 -2.12 26.30
C SER A 117 -9.54 -1.58 24.87
N THR A 118 -10.34 -0.55 24.56
CA THR A 118 -10.30 0.12 23.24
C THR A 118 -8.95 0.75 22.92
N GLU A 119 -8.15 1.08 23.92
CA GLU A 119 -6.79 1.60 23.72
C GLU A 119 -5.86 0.49 23.25
N MET A 120 -5.93 -0.69 23.87
CA MET A 120 -5.19 -1.87 23.42
C MET A 120 -5.65 -2.32 22.04
N GLN A 121 -6.96 -2.30 21.74
CA GLN A 121 -7.49 -2.65 20.42
C GLN A 121 -6.91 -1.78 19.29
N ARG A 122 -6.70 -0.48 19.52
CA ARG A 122 -6.10 0.42 18.50
C ARG A 122 -4.67 0.06 18.13
N LEU A 123 -3.93 -0.65 19.00
CA LEU A 123 -2.56 -1.07 18.71
C LEU A 123 -2.52 -2.26 17.73
N TYR A 124 -3.63 -2.97 17.59
CA TYR A 124 -3.77 -4.18 16.77
C TYR A 124 -4.87 -4.03 15.69
N ASP A 125 -5.42 -2.83 15.54
CA ASP A 125 -6.33 -2.45 14.45
C ASP A 125 -5.51 -2.37 13.16
N LEU A 126 -5.63 -3.42 12.36
CA LEU A 126 -4.87 -3.55 11.12
C LEU A 126 -5.42 -2.62 10.06
N THR A 127 -6.73 -2.34 10.08
CA THR A 127 -7.41 -1.50 9.07
C THR A 127 -7.40 -0.01 9.38
N GLY A 128 -7.03 0.38 10.59
CA GLY A 128 -6.97 1.76 11.04
C GLY A 128 -8.34 2.44 11.17
N ASP A 129 -9.44 1.68 11.26
CA ASP A 129 -10.80 2.22 11.37
C ASP A 129 -11.23 2.53 12.82
N GLY A 130 -10.32 2.26 13.77
CA GLY A 130 -10.44 2.54 15.20
C GLY A 130 -11.00 1.39 16.01
N LYS A 131 -11.30 0.23 15.42
CA LYS A 131 -11.88 -0.94 16.09
C LYS A 131 -11.30 -2.23 15.52
N ILE A 132 -11.27 -3.29 16.34
CA ILE A 132 -11.02 -4.64 15.81
C ILE A 132 -12.37 -5.24 15.39
N THR A 133 -12.51 -5.56 14.12
CA THR A 133 -13.69 -6.18 13.50
C THR A 133 -13.29 -7.31 12.55
N ASP A 134 -14.27 -7.95 11.91
CA ASP A 134 -14.01 -8.96 10.87
C ASP A 134 -13.14 -8.44 9.72
N ARG A 135 -13.08 -7.12 9.51
CA ARG A 135 -12.19 -6.51 8.51
C ARG A 135 -10.72 -6.68 8.86
N ASP A 136 -10.37 -6.57 10.13
CA ASP A 136 -9.01 -6.81 10.62
C ASP A 136 -8.63 -8.29 10.51
N PHE A 137 -9.57 -9.20 10.76
CA PHE A 137 -9.37 -10.62 10.54
C PHE A 137 -9.14 -10.94 9.05
N ASN A 138 -9.92 -10.35 8.15
CA ASN A 138 -9.72 -10.51 6.71
C ASN A 138 -8.42 -9.88 6.22
N ALA A 139 -8.03 -8.72 6.77
CA ALA A 139 -6.74 -8.09 6.53
C ALA A 139 -5.59 -9.01 6.96
N LEU A 140 -5.69 -9.60 8.14
CA LEU A 140 -4.70 -10.54 8.66
C LEU A 140 -4.61 -11.80 7.78
N LEU A 141 -5.75 -12.35 7.34
CA LEU A 141 -5.79 -13.52 6.46
C LEU A 141 -5.18 -13.23 5.08
N ALA A 142 -5.37 -12.02 4.55
CA ALA A 142 -4.75 -11.60 3.29
C ALA A 142 -3.22 -11.50 3.37
N LEU A 143 -2.67 -11.42 4.59
CA LEU A 143 -1.23 -11.39 4.87
C LEU A 143 -0.66 -12.77 5.18
N TYR A 144 -1.46 -13.85 5.17
CA TYR A 144 -0.96 -15.20 5.44
C TYR A 144 0.03 -15.61 4.36
N ASP A 145 1.27 -15.83 4.79
CA ASP A 145 2.31 -16.39 3.93
C ASP A 145 2.32 -17.91 4.08
N GLY A 146 2.08 -18.61 2.96
CA GLY A 146 2.03 -20.07 2.91
C GLY A 146 3.38 -20.75 3.14
N GLU A 147 4.48 -19.99 3.12
CA GLU A 147 5.85 -20.51 3.29
C GLU A 147 6.33 -20.56 4.75
N CYS A 148 5.46 -20.24 5.72
CA CYS A 148 5.77 -20.39 7.14
C CYS A 148 5.78 -21.86 7.58
N THR A 149 6.87 -22.56 7.29
CA THR A 149 7.17 -23.87 7.87
C THR A 149 7.59 -23.70 9.33
N GLN A 150 6.82 -24.32 10.24
CA GLN A 150 7.18 -24.47 11.66
C GLN A 150 8.50 -25.22 11.86
#